data_AF-A0A318XRT3-F1
#
_entry.id   AF-A0A318XRT3-F1
#
_cell.length_a   1.000
_cell.length_b   1.000
_cell.length_c   1.000
_cell.angle_alpha   90.00
_cell.angle_beta   90.00
_cell.angle_gamma   90.00
#
_symmetry.space_group_name_H-M   'P 1'
#
loop_
_entity.id
_entity.type
_entity.pdbx_description
1 polymer ?
#
loop_
_entity_poly.entity_id
_entity_poly.type
_entity_poly.pdbx_seq_one_letter_code
_entity_poly.pdbx_strand_id
1 'polypeptide(L)'
;MTQLKNIYISNGLNEFKLTNHNDLIKVYGIDVVQIHGYSNLSAEHKNIFDFFIINFFNACGLETRARLMPVSINFVLDEEYLGKENESDACYIPLGGKLTALHDGGKTKVIRCWKDKVYCHLPCICTERQRYLRFEYKNGKSKTWQHVISAAKWY
;
A
#
# COMPACT_ATOMS: atom_id res chain seq x y z
N MET A 1 -3.72 5.99 -26.03
CA MET A 1 -2.63 5.00 -25.81
C MET A 1 -1.33 5.35 -26.54
N THR A 2 -1.37 5.86 -27.78
CA THR A 2 -0.18 6.21 -28.58
C THR A 2 0.77 7.19 -27.88
N GLN A 3 0.22 8.20 -27.18
CA GLN A 3 1.04 9.19 -26.48
C GLN A 3 1.90 8.60 -25.35
N LEU A 4 1.35 7.73 -24.51
CA LEU A 4 2.13 7.08 -23.44
C LEU A 4 3.24 6.19 -24.01
N LYS A 5 2.93 5.41 -25.07
CA LYS A 5 3.95 4.60 -25.75
C LYS A 5 5.09 5.46 -26.30
N ASN A 6 4.76 6.62 -26.88
CA ASN A 6 5.77 7.56 -27.38
C ASN A 6 6.66 8.11 -26.24
N ILE A 7 6.09 8.39 -25.06
CA ILE A 7 6.86 8.83 -23.87
C ILE A 7 7.84 7.73 -23.44
N TYR A 8 7.43 6.46 -23.43
CA TYR A 8 8.33 5.34 -23.14
C TYR A 8 9.49 5.26 -24.15
N ILE A 9 9.17 5.27 -25.45
CA ILE A 9 10.16 5.18 -26.54
C ILE A 9 11.14 6.36 -26.51
N SER A 10 10.64 7.60 -26.30
CA SER A 10 11.50 8.79 -26.22
C SER A 10 12.45 8.77 -25.03
N ASN A 11 12.15 7.97 -24.01
CA ASN A 11 13.02 7.74 -22.85
C ASN A 11 13.86 6.46 -22.95
N GLY A 12 13.90 5.81 -24.13
CA GLY A 12 14.70 4.61 -24.37
C GLY A 12 14.07 3.30 -23.87
N LEU A 13 12.81 3.32 -23.44
CA LEU A 13 12.13 2.19 -22.82
C LEU A 13 11.26 1.42 -23.85
N ASN A 14 11.93 0.83 -24.86
CA ASN A 14 11.27 0.20 -26.01
C ASN A 14 10.40 -1.02 -25.65
N GLU A 15 10.71 -1.70 -24.54
CA GLU A 15 9.91 -2.83 -24.04
C GLU A 15 8.74 -2.40 -23.14
N PHE A 16 8.52 -1.09 -22.98
CA PHE A 16 7.50 -0.53 -22.10
C PHE A 16 7.64 -0.98 -20.63
N LYS A 17 8.87 -1.22 -20.17
CA LYS A 17 9.19 -1.57 -18.77
C LYS A 17 9.97 -0.44 -18.12
N LEU A 18 9.63 -0.16 -16.86
CA LEU A 18 10.40 0.71 -15.99
C LEU A 18 11.53 -0.10 -15.36
N THR A 19 12.67 0.52 -15.12
CA THR A 19 13.85 -0.12 -14.52
C THR A 19 14.30 0.55 -13.23
N ASN A 20 13.97 1.84 -13.07
CA ASN A 20 14.41 2.65 -11.94
C ASN A 20 13.44 3.82 -11.67
N HIS A 21 13.66 4.58 -10.60
CA HIS A 21 12.79 5.71 -10.23
C HIS A 21 12.83 6.88 -11.22
N ASN A 22 13.96 7.10 -11.89
CA ASN A 22 14.04 8.15 -12.91
C ASN A 22 13.09 7.85 -14.08
N ASP A 23 12.83 6.57 -14.39
CA ASP A 23 11.82 6.20 -15.37
C ASP A 23 10.40 6.57 -14.89
N LEU A 24 10.08 6.39 -13.60
CA LEU A 24 8.80 6.83 -13.02
C LEU A 24 8.62 8.35 -13.12
N ILE A 25 9.68 9.12 -12.86
CA ILE A 25 9.67 10.58 -12.99
C ILE A 25 9.45 10.98 -14.45
N LYS A 26 10.24 10.42 -15.37
CA LYS A 26 10.20 10.79 -16.80
C LYS A 26 8.88 10.41 -17.48
N VAL A 27 8.32 9.27 -17.11
CA VAL A 27 7.11 8.74 -17.78
C VAL A 27 5.83 9.22 -17.11
N TYR A 28 5.81 9.29 -15.78
CA TYR A 28 4.59 9.54 -15.00
C TYR A 28 4.66 10.78 -14.11
N GLY A 29 5.82 11.45 -14.02
CA GLY A 29 6.01 12.58 -13.11
C GLY A 29 6.01 12.17 -11.63
N ILE A 30 6.27 10.90 -11.34
CA ILE A 30 6.22 10.35 -9.98
C ILE A 30 7.63 10.31 -9.40
N ASP A 31 7.89 11.20 -8.44
CA ASP A 31 9.07 11.13 -7.59
C ASP A 31 8.78 10.31 -6.33
N VAL A 32 9.46 9.17 -6.21
CA VAL A 32 9.25 8.19 -5.12
C VAL A 32 9.50 8.82 -3.75
N VAL A 33 10.49 9.71 -3.64
CA VAL A 33 10.85 10.31 -2.34
C VAL A 33 9.80 11.32 -1.85
N GLN A 34 8.94 11.80 -2.75
CA GLN A 34 7.84 12.72 -2.45
C GLN A 34 6.54 12.00 -2.10
N ILE A 35 6.48 10.66 -2.21
CA ILE A 35 5.30 9.90 -1.83
C ILE A 35 5.10 10.01 -0.32
N HIS A 36 3.89 10.37 0.10
CA HIS A 36 3.59 10.61 1.51
C HIS A 36 3.93 9.37 2.36
N GLY A 37 4.69 9.58 3.44
CA GLY A 37 5.12 8.52 4.35
C GLY A 37 6.46 7.85 3.97
N TYR A 38 6.97 8.02 2.74
CA TYR A 38 8.28 7.48 2.34
C TYR A 38 9.42 7.93 3.27
N SER A 39 9.45 9.22 3.60
CA SER A 39 10.46 9.79 4.50
C SER A 39 10.44 9.16 5.90
N ASN A 40 9.29 8.63 6.33
CA ASN A 40 9.09 8.05 7.66
C ASN A 40 9.48 6.55 7.71
N LEU A 41 9.82 5.93 6.58
CA LEU A 41 10.27 4.55 6.54
C LEU A 41 11.72 4.43 7.02
N SER A 42 12.04 3.31 7.67
CA SER A 42 13.43 2.90 7.91
C SER A 42 14.14 2.59 6.59
N ALA A 43 15.48 2.56 6.60
CA ALA A 43 16.28 2.24 5.41
C ALA A 43 15.90 0.88 4.78
N GLU A 44 15.65 -0.13 5.60
CA GLU A 44 15.22 -1.46 5.17
C GLU A 44 13.88 -1.39 4.40
N HIS A 45 12.88 -0.71 4.97
CA HIS A 45 11.57 -0.57 4.35
C HIS A 45 11.59 0.29 3.09
N LYS A 46 12.45 1.32 3.03
CA LYS A 46 12.69 2.09 1.80
C LYS A 46 13.22 1.20 0.70
N ASN A 47 14.23 0.38 0.99
CA ASN A 47 14.81 -0.55 0.03
C ASN A 47 13.75 -1.51 -0.53
N ILE A 48 12.89 -2.08 0.31
CA ILE A 48 11.78 -2.93 -0.15
C ILE A 48 10.84 -2.14 -1.09
N PHE A 49 10.44 -0.93 -0.67
CA PHE A 49 9.50 -0.12 -1.42
C PHE A 49 10.06 0.34 -2.77
N ASP A 50 11.35 0.68 -2.82
CA ASP A 50 12.04 1.18 -4.01
C ASP A 50 12.01 0.17 -5.17
N PHE A 51 12.16 -1.12 -4.86
CA PHE A 51 12.00 -2.19 -5.84
C PHE A 51 10.54 -2.56 -6.08
N PHE A 52 9.73 -2.59 -5.01
CA PHE A 52 8.29 -2.88 -5.11
C PHE A 52 7.59 -1.94 -6.10
N ILE A 53 7.82 -0.63 -6.02
CA ILE A 53 7.06 0.34 -6.82
C ILE A 53 7.30 0.14 -8.33
N ILE A 54 8.53 -0.23 -8.71
CA ILE A 54 8.88 -0.54 -10.10
C ILE A 54 8.19 -1.84 -10.54
N ASN A 55 8.27 -2.89 -9.73
CA ASN A 55 7.63 -4.17 -10.03
C ASN A 55 6.10 -4.06 -10.09
N PHE A 56 5.51 -3.29 -9.19
CA PHE A 56 4.08 -3.04 -9.12
C PHE A 56 3.57 -2.32 -10.37
N PHE A 57 4.25 -1.25 -10.79
CA PHE A 57 3.93 -0.62 -12.07
C PHE A 57 4.10 -1.60 -13.21
N ASN A 58 5.23 -2.33 -13.27
CA ASN A 58 5.51 -3.28 -14.35
C ASN A 58 4.50 -4.44 -14.44
N ALA A 59 3.93 -4.86 -13.32
CA ALA A 59 2.86 -5.88 -13.26
C ALA A 59 1.52 -5.37 -13.81
N CYS A 60 1.31 -4.05 -13.88
CA CYS A 60 0.11 -3.46 -14.45
C CYS A 60 0.24 -3.31 -15.98
N GLY A 61 -0.88 -3.44 -16.69
CA GLY A 61 -0.96 -3.04 -18.10
C GLY A 61 -0.82 -1.51 -18.28
N LEU A 62 -0.34 -1.07 -19.45
CA LEU A 62 -0.05 0.36 -19.73
C LEU A 62 -1.24 1.29 -19.48
N GLU A 63 -2.45 0.85 -19.82
CA GLU A 63 -3.66 1.65 -19.58
C GLU A 63 -3.92 1.86 -18.08
N THR A 64 -3.71 0.84 -17.26
CA THR A 64 -3.84 0.93 -15.81
C THR A 64 -2.75 1.82 -15.22
N ARG A 65 -1.50 1.69 -15.68
CA ARG A 65 -0.40 2.56 -15.22
C ARG A 65 -0.69 4.04 -15.48
N ALA A 66 -1.29 4.38 -16.62
CA ALA A 66 -1.65 5.76 -16.97
C ALA A 66 -2.61 6.43 -15.98
N ARG A 67 -3.37 5.64 -15.22
CA ARG A 67 -4.34 6.11 -14.23
C ARG A 67 -3.86 5.93 -12.79
N LEU A 68 -2.66 5.39 -12.61
CA LEU A 68 -2.12 5.03 -11.32
C LEU A 68 -1.45 6.23 -10.68
N MET A 69 -1.96 6.66 -9.53
CA MET A 69 -1.33 7.69 -8.71
C MET A 69 -1.00 7.14 -7.32
N PRO A 70 0.28 6.96 -6.97
CA PRO A 70 0.69 6.72 -5.60
C PRO A 70 0.15 7.79 -4.66
N VAL A 71 -0.34 7.38 -3.49
CA VAL A 71 -0.87 8.28 -2.47
C VAL A 71 0.03 8.27 -1.25
N SER A 72 0.33 7.09 -0.71
CA SER A 72 1.18 6.98 0.47
C SER A 72 1.80 5.59 0.61
N ILE A 73 2.94 5.52 1.30
CA ILE A 73 3.55 4.29 1.78
C ILE A 73 3.84 4.43 3.27
N ASN A 74 3.38 3.47 4.07
CA ASN A 74 3.65 3.45 5.50
C ASN A 74 3.99 2.03 5.95
N PHE A 75 4.97 1.87 6.84
CA PHE A 75 5.05 0.67 7.66
C PHE A 75 4.00 0.79 8.76
N VAL A 76 3.11 -0.18 8.87
CA VAL A 76 1.93 -0.09 9.75
C VAL A 76 1.88 -1.23 10.74
N LEU A 77 1.27 -0.98 11.90
CA LEU A 77 0.65 -1.98 12.76
C LEU A 77 -0.86 -1.94 12.49
N ASP A 78 -1.39 -3.06 12.02
CA ASP A 78 -2.82 -3.28 11.83
C ASP A 78 -3.32 -4.18 12.97
N GLU A 79 -4.23 -3.65 13.76
CA GLU A 79 -4.85 -4.36 14.88
C GLU A 79 -6.31 -4.62 14.52
N GLU A 80 -6.71 -5.90 14.47
CA GLU A 80 -8.09 -6.31 14.25
C GLU A 80 -8.67 -6.86 15.56
N TYR A 81 -9.78 -6.27 15.99
CA TYR A 81 -10.49 -6.64 17.22
C TYR A 81 -11.51 -7.70 16.89
N LEU A 82 -11.39 -8.86 17.52
CA LEU A 82 -12.15 -10.06 17.20
C LEU A 82 -13.06 -10.45 18.36
N GLY A 83 -14.27 -10.88 18.03
CA GLY A 83 -15.24 -11.42 18.98
C GLY A 83 -15.98 -12.62 18.40
N LYS A 84 -17.04 -13.02 19.09
CA LYS A 84 -17.96 -14.08 18.66
C LYS A 84 -19.39 -13.63 18.95
N GLU A 85 -20.31 -14.07 18.11
CA GLU A 85 -21.74 -13.85 18.35
C GLU A 85 -22.24 -14.81 19.43
N ASN A 86 -21.83 -16.09 19.36
CA ASN A 86 -22.03 -17.08 20.42
C ASN A 86 -20.69 -17.66 20.88
N GLU A 87 -20.55 -17.94 22.17
CA GLU A 87 -19.29 -18.49 22.73
C GLU A 87 -18.85 -19.81 22.07
N SER A 88 -19.84 -20.63 21.65
CA SER A 88 -19.65 -21.91 20.97
C SER A 88 -19.20 -21.79 19.51
N ASP A 89 -19.24 -20.60 18.91
CA ASP A 89 -18.88 -20.43 17.51
C ASP A 89 -17.40 -20.75 17.27
N ALA A 90 -17.11 -21.49 16.20
CA ALA A 90 -15.74 -21.86 15.86
C ALA A 90 -14.94 -20.69 15.27
N CYS A 91 -15.62 -19.73 14.64
CA CYS A 91 -14.99 -18.61 13.95
C CYS A 91 -15.09 -17.33 14.77
N TYR A 92 -14.04 -16.51 14.68
CA TYR A 92 -14.07 -15.14 15.15
C TYR A 92 -14.61 -14.22 14.07
N ILE A 93 -15.26 -13.13 14.49
CA ILE A 93 -15.73 -12.07 13.60
C ILE A 93 -15.05 -10.74 13.94
N PRO A 94 -14.66 -9.96 12.92
CA PRO A 94 -14.10 -8.63 13.12
C PRO A 94 -15.15 -7.66 13.66
N LEU A 95 -14.85 -7.06 14.80
CA LEU A 95 -15.68 -6.04 15.47
C LEU A 95 -15.24 -4.61 15.10
N GLY A 96 -13.99 -4.47 14.65
CA GLY A 96 -13.34 -3.22 14.38
C GLY A 96 -11.83 -3.37 14.31
N GLY A 97 -11.14 -2.25 14.22
CA GLY A 97 -9.68 -2.27 14.22
C GLY A 97 -9.05 -0.90 14.20
N LYS A 98 -7.72 -0.91 14.28
CA LYS A 98 -6.89 0.28 14.34
C LYS A 98 -5.65 0.08 13.48
N LEU A 99 -5.45 1.03 12.57
CA LEU A 99 -4.29 1.09 11.71
C LEU A 99 -3.37 2.23 12.17
N THR A 100 -2.14 1.87 12.54
CA THR A 100 -1.15 2.81 13.07
C THR A 100 0.12 2.79 12.22
N ALA A 101 0.52 3.93 11.67
CA ALA A 101 1.84 4.09 11.05
C ALA A 101 2.94 4.02 12.12
N LEU A 102 3.97 3.23 11.84
CA LEU A 102 5.20 3.09 12.62
C LEU A 102 6.30 3.82 11.86
N HIS A 103 6.74 4.95 12.38
CA HIS A 103 7.80 5.75 11.77
C HIS A 103 9.17 5.29 12.27
N ASP A 104 10.19 5.55 11.45
CA ASP A 104 11.58 5.42 11.86
C ASP A 104 11.87 6.27 13.11
N GLY A 105 12.68 5.72 14.01
CA GLY A 105 12.92 6.33 15.33
C GLY A 105 11.76 6.17 16.34
N GLY A 106 10.78 5.30 16.08
CA GLY A 106 9.81 4.83 17.08
C GLY A 106 8.57 5.73 17.28
N LYS A 107 8.46 6.84 16.54
CA LYS A 107 7.23 7.65 16.53
C LYS A 107 6.09 6.88 15.86
N THR A 108 4.86 7.11 16.30
CA THR A 108 3.68 6.47 15.70
C THR A 108 2.59 7.49 15.37
N LYS A 109 1.75 7.15 14.40
CA LYS A 109 0.59 7.96 14.01
C LYS A 109 -0.60 7.07 13.67
N VAL A 110 -1.74 7.28 14.33
CA VAL A 110 -2.98 6.59 13.96
C VAL A 110 -3.44 7.08 12.59
N ILE A 111 -3.55 6.16 11.62
CA ILE A 111 -4.06 6.45 10.28
C ILE A 111 -5.59 6.41 10.30
N ARG A 112 -6.15 5.35 10.89
CA ARG A 112 -7.58 5.10 10.92
C ARG A 112 -7.95 4.18 12.08
N CYS A 113 -9.11 4.44 12.66
CA CYS A 113 -9.86 3.43 13.40
C CYS A 113 -11.12 3.09 12.62
N TRP A 114 -11.60 1.86 12.75
CA TRP A 114 -12.86 1.43 12.18
C TRP A 114 -13.59 0.52 13.14
N LYS A 115 -14.91 0.43 12.96
CA LYS A 115 -15.79 -0.44 13.71
C LYS A 115 -16.75 -1.08 12.72
N ASP A 116 -17.02 -2.36 12.93
CA ASP A 116 -18.09 -3.02 12.20
C ASP A 116 -19.44 -2.45 12.67
N LYS A 117 -20.39 -2.26 11.75
CA LYS A 117 -21.66 -1.62 12.11
C LYS A 117 -22.64 -2.56 12.80
N VAL A 118 -22.51 -3.86 12.54
CA VAL A 118 -23.39 -4.90 13.05
C VAL A 118 -22.82 -5.43 14.36
N TYR A 119 -21.54 -5.77 14.38
CA TYR A 119 -20.92 -6.55 15.44
C TYR A 119 -20.18 -5.72 16.50
N CYS A 120 -20.03 -4.40 16.34
CA CYS A 120 -19.25 -3.60 17.30
C CYS A 120 -19.80 -3.53 18.74
N HIS A 121 -21.01 -4.06 18.97
CA HIS A 121 -21.59 -4.18 20.30
C HIS A 121 -21.10 -5.43 21.06
N LEU A 122 -20.52 -6.41 20.37
CA LEU A 122 -20.01 -7.63 20.98
C LEU A 122 -18.70 -7.34 21.76
N PRO A 123 -18.43 -8.12 22.83
CA PRO A 123 -17.17 -7.99 23.55
C PRO A 123 -15.99 -8.45 22.69
N CYS A 124 -14.89 -7.71 22.76
CA CYS A 124 -13.63 -8.12 22.17
C CYS A 124 -13.03 -9.27 23.00
N ILE A 125 -12.79 -10.40 22.36
CA ILE A 125 -12.20 -11.60 22.97
C ILE A 125 -10.70 -11.65 22.71
N CYS A 126 -10.27 -11.31 21.50
CA CYS A 126 -8.86 -11.26 21.14
C CYS A 126 -8.57 -10.15 20.13
N THR A 127 -7.28 -9.80 20.02
CA THR A 127 -6.80 -8.82 19.05
C THR A 127 -5.71 -9.46 18.21
N GLU A 128 -5.94 -9.57 16.91
CA GLU A 128 -4.90 -9.96 15.97
C GLU A 128 -4.08 -8.74 15.55
N ARG A 129 -2.78 -8.96 15.37
CA ARG A 129 -1.82 -7.89 15.06
C ARG A 129 -0.91 -8.30 13.93
N GLN A 130 -0.82 -7.45 12.92
CA GLN A 130 0.10 -7.65 11.82
C GLN A 130 0.89 -6.38 11.53
N ARG A 131 2.15 -6.54 11.13
CA ARG A 131 2.99 -5.44 10.65
C ARG A 131 3.35 -5.65 9.19
N TYR A 132 3.23 -4.60 8.39
CA TYR A 132 3.51 -4.66 6.96
C TYR A 132 3.68 -3.29 6.33
N LEU A 133 4.18 -3.26 5.09
CA LEU A 133 4.19 -2.05 4.28
C LEU A 133 2.86 -1.89 3.57
N ARG A 134 2.13 -0.81 3.86
CA ARG A 134 0.86 -0.47 3.25
C ARG A 134 1.05 0.58 2.17
N PHE A 135 0.92 0.18 0.91
CA PHE A 135 0.96 1.09 -0.22
C PHE A 135 -0.46 1.49 -0.63
N GLU A 136 -0.80 2.78 -0.55
CA GLU A 136 -2.08 3.32 -1.00
C GLU A 136 -1.90 4.05 -2.33
N TYR A 137 -2.83 3.84 -3.25
CA TYR A 137 -2.81 4.47 -4.56
C TYR A 137 -4.24 4.70 -5.09
N LYS A 138 -4.36 5.59 -6.07
CA LYS A 138 -5.56 5.75 -6.88
C LYS A 138 -5.39 5.04 -8.21
N ASN A 139 -6.46 4.43 -8.69
CA ASN A 139 -6.60 3.99 -10.07
C ASN A 139 -7.82 4.71 -10.65
N GLY A 140 -7.57 5.83 -11.32
CA GLY A 140 -8.64 6.76 -11.73
C GLY A 140 -9.35 7.35 -10.51
N LYS A 141 -10.66 7.07 -10.37
CA LYS A 141 -11.49 7.60 -9.27
C LYS A 141 -11.46 6.75 -8.00
N SER A 142 -11.03 5.49 -8.12
CA SER A 142 -11.02 4.55 -7.00
C SER A 142 -9.72 4.67 -6.21
N LYS A 143 -9.83 4.75 -4.88
CA LYS A 143 -8.70 4.65 -3.97
C LYS A 143 -8.65 3.23 -3.42
N THR A 144 -7.49 2.60 -3.48
CA THR A 144 -7.26 1.26 -2.94
C THR A 144 -5.85 1.17 -2.33
N TRP A 145 -5.48 0.00 -1.83
CA TRP A 145 -4.21 -0.25 -1.18
C TRP A 145 -3.69 -1.66 -1.47
N GLN A 146 -2.41 -1.91 -1.19
CA GLN A 146 -1.78 -3.23 -1.23
C GLN A 146 -1.02 -3.50 0.07
N HIS A 147 -1.04 -4.75 0.47
CA HIS A 147 -0.17 -5.32 1.49
C HIS A 147 1.16 -5.74 0.85
N VAL A 148 2.23 -4.96 1.07
CA VAL A 148 3.55 -5.23 0.50
C VAL A 148 4.36 -6.10 1.46
N ILE A 149 4.63 -7.35 1.05
CA ILE A 149 5.45 -8.30 1.80
C ILE A 149 6.91 -8.17 1.40
N SER A 150 7.17 -8.04 0.10
CA SER A 150 8.51 -7.87 -0.46
C SER A 150 8.43 -7.13 -1.80
N ALA A 151 9.60 -6.85 -2.39
CA ALA A 151 9.70 -6.25 -3.71
C ALA A 151 8.91 -6.99 -4.81
N ALA A 152 8.70 -8.31 -4.66
CA ALA A 152 8.06 -9.16 -5.67
C ALA A 152 6.72 -9.78 -5.22
N LYS A 153 6.30 -9.54 -3.97
CA LYS A 153 5.11 -10.17 -3.39
C LYS A 153 4.24 -9.16 -2.64
N TRP A 154 3.00 -9.04 -3.09
CA TRP A 154 1.97 -8.18 -2.51
C TRP A 154 0.57 -8.73 -2.83
N TYR A 155 -0.46 -8.26 -2.11
CA TYR A 155 -1.87 -8.56 -2.36
C TYR A 155 -2.80 -7.41 -1.96
#